data_AF-A0A4U7KXP8-F1
#
_entry.id   AF-A0A4U7KXP8-F1
#
_cell.length_a   1.000
_cell.length_b   1.000
_cell.length_c   1.000
_cell.angle_alpha   90.00
_cell.angle_beta   90.00
_cell.angle_gamma   90.00
#
_symmetry.space_group_name_H-M   'P 1'
#
loop_
_entity.id
_entity.type
_entity.pdbx_description
1 polymer ?
#
loop_
_entity_poly.entity_id
_entity_poly.type
_entity_poly.pdbx_seq_one_letter_code
_entity_poly.pdbx_strand_id
1 'polypeptide(L)'
;MSLPYAADAETSLSPSELQVLKSQYESELAAGHVTTQTKFNYAWGLVKSKQRADMSIGVGLLTEIYRSDPPRRRECLYYLSLGHYKMGNYDEARRFNALLIEREPNNLQAQSLNQLIEKGVAREGYIGMALIGGAAAVASIAIAGLMRRGRR
;
A
#
# COMPACT_ATOMS: atom_id res chain seq x y z
N MET A 1 19.75 -8.92 -6.43
CA MET A 1 18.77 -7.97 -7.04
C MET A 1 18.43 -6.92 -5.99
N SER A 2 18.53 -5.63 -6.35
CA SER A 2 18.16 -4.51 -5.47
C SER A 2 16.65 -4.30 -5.48
N LEU A 3 16.03 -4.20 -4.30
CA LEU A 3 14.63 -3.83 -4.18
C LEU A 3 14.45 -2.33 -4.53
N PRO A 4 13.34 -1.94 -5.17
CA PRO A 4 13.05 -0.54 -5.45
C PRO A 4 12.80 0.23 -4.15
N TYR A 5 13.00 1.55 -4.15
CA TYR A 5 12.55 2.38 -3.04
C TYR A 5 11.04 2.65 -3.14
N ALA A 6 10.42 3.02 -2.03
CA ALA A 6 9.01 3.39 -2.04
C ALA A 6 8.69 4.54 -3.01
N ALA A 7 9.64 5.45 -3.23
CA ALA A 7 9.53 6.53 -4.21
C ALA A 7 9.33 6.01 -5.65
N ASP A 8 9.93 4.87 -6.02
CA ASP A 8 9.77 4.28 -7.35
C ASP A 8 8.35 3.76 -7.60
N ALA A 9 7.61 3.48 -6.52
CA ALA A 9 6.22 3.07 -6.57
C ALA A 9 5.26 4.24 -6.86
N GLU A 10 5.67 5.47 -6.57
CA GLU A 10 4.86 6.68 -6.76
C GLU A 10 4.84 7.16 -8.22
N THR A 11 5.87 6.79 -8.99
CA THR A 11 5.98 7.17 -10.41
C THR A 11 5.26 6.15 -11.28
N SER A 12 4.01 6.44 -11.66
CA SER A 12 3.24 5.58 -12.58
C SER A 12 3.95 5.36 -13.93
N LEU A 13 3.76 4.18 -14.52
CA LEU A 13 4.15 3.92 -15.90
C LEU A 13 3.30 4.77 -16.86
N SER A 14 3.84 5.06 -18.04
CA SER A 14 3.06 5.62 -19.12
C SER A 14 1.96 4.62 -19.56
N PRO A 15 0.85 5.11 -20.15
CA PRO A 15 -0.22 4.23 -20.63
C PRO A 15 0.26 3.18 -21.63
N SER A 16 1.20 3.54 -22.51
CA SER A 16 1.80 2.62 -23.49
C SER A 16 2.64 1.53 -22.83
N GLU A 17 3.47 1.87 -21.84
CA GLU A 17 4.26 0.88 -21.10
C GLU A 17 3.36 -0.10 -20.35
N LEU A 18 2.33 0.39 -19.66
CA LEU A 18 1.38 -0.48 -18.96
C LEU A 18 0.61 -1.37 -19.97
N GLN A 19 0.25 -0.82 -21.14
CA GLN A 19 -0.42 -1.59 -22.18
C GLN A 19 0.46 -2.72 -22.72
N VAL A 20 1.78 -2.50 -22.90
CA VAL A 20 2.70 -3.56 -23.32
C VAL A 20 2.72 -4.71 -22.31
N LEU A 21 2.82 -4.38 -21.02
CA LEU A 21 2.79 -5.39 -19.95
C LEU A 21 1.48 -6.16 -19.91
N LYS A 22 0.35 -5.44 -20.07
CA LYS A 22 -0.98 -6.03 -20.13
C LYS A 22 -1.13 -6.97 -21.33
N SER A 23 -0.76 -6.52 -22.52
CA SER A 23 -0.85 -7.32 -23.75
C SER A 23 -0.02 -8.61 -23.65
N GLN A 24 1.18 -8.53 -23.05
CA GLN A 24 2.01 -9.71 -22.82
C GLN A 24 1.34 -10.69 -21.85
N TYR A 25 0.82 -10.19 -20.73
CA TYR A 25 0.11 -10.99 -19.75
C TYR A 25 -1.13 -11.69 -20.34
N GLU A 26 -1.95 -10.95 -21.10
CA GLU A 26 -3.16 -11.49 -21.74
C GLU A 26 -2.85 -12.53 -22.83
N SER A 27 -1.79 -12.32 -23.61
CA SER A 27 -1.32 -13.27 -24.62
C SER A 27 -0.88 -14.60 -23.99
N GLU A 28 -0.06 -14.53 -22.94
CA GLU A 28 0.37 -15.73 -22.20
C GLU A 28 -0.80 -16.42 -21.49
N LEU A 29 -1.76 -15.65 -20.97
CA LEU A 29 -2.96 -16.19 -20.34
C LEU A 29 -3.82 -16.94 -21.37
N ALA A 30 -3.99 -16.40 -22.57
CA ALA A 30 -4.71 -17.06 -23.66
C ALA A 30 -4.00 -18.34 -24.14
N ALA A 31 -2.67 -18.39 -24.04
CA ALA A 31 -1.88 -19.59 -24.31
C ALA A 31 -1.96 -20.65 -23.19
N GLY A 32 -2.66 -20.37 -22.09
CA GLY A 32 -2.87 -21.29 -20.97
C GLY A 32 -1.73 -21.33 -19.95
N HIS A 33 -0.68 -20.52 -20.12
CA HIS A 33 0.45 -20.48 -19.20
C HIS A 33 1.05 -19.07 -19.13
N VAL A 34 0.98 -18.45 -17.95
CA VAL A 34 1.64 -17.17 -17.65
C VAL A 34 2.89 -17.42 -16.84
N THR A 35 4.03 -16.92 -17.32
CA THR A 35 5.28 -17.01 -16.58
C THR A 35 5.24 -16.15 -15.33
N THR A 36 5.94 -16.56 -14.27
CA THR A 36 6.00 -15.75 -13.04
C THR A 36 6.54 -14.34 -13.31
N GLN A 37 7.51 -14.21 -14.22
CA GLN A 37 8.11 -12.91 -14.56
C GLN A 37 7.09 -11.98 -15.22
N THR A 38 6.32 -12.47 -16.21
CA THR A 38 5.29 -11.66 -16.88
C THR A 38 4.21 -11.23 -15.90
N LYS A 39 3.71 -12.16 -15.08
CA LYS A 39 2.74 -11.85 -14.03
C LYS A 39 3.29 -10.79 -13.07
N PHE A 40 4.53 -10.94 -12.63
CA PHE A 40 5.19 -10.01 -11.72
C PHE A 40 5.34 -8.60 -12.31
N ASN A 41 5.81 -8.51 -13.56
CA ASN A 41 6.01 -7.23 -14.24
C ASN A 41 4.68 -6.47 -14.38
N TYR A 42 3.63 -7.17 -14.82
CA TYR A 42 2.31 -6.57 -14.96
C TYR A 42 1.74 -6.14 -13.59
N ALA A 43 1.84 -7.02 -12.58
CA ALA A 43 1.40 -6.70 -11.23
C ALA A 43 2.11 -5.47 -10.66
N TRP A 44 3.42 -5.34 -10.88
CA TRP A 44 4.17 -4.17 -10.45
C TRP A 44 3.74 -2.90 -11.17
N GLY A 45 3.51 -2.97 -12.49
CA GLY A 45 2.96 -1.85 -13.26
C GLY A 45 1.61 -1.38 -12.72
N LEU A 46 0.74 -2.30 -12.32
CA LEU A 46 -0.56 -2.01 -11.71
C LEU A 46 -0.44 -1.37 -10.30
N VAL A 47 0.47 -1.87 -9.46
CA VAL A 47 0.74 -1.25 -8.13
C VAL A 47 1.23 0.19 -8.26
N LYS A 48 1.95 0.52 -9.35
CA LYS A 48 2.40 1.88 -9.65
C LYS A 48 1.28 2.80 -10.16
N SER A 49 0.10 2.28 -10.49
CA SER A 49 -1.06 3.08 -10.89
C SER A 49 -1.51 4.05 -9.79
N LYS A 50 -2.24 5.10 -10.19
CA LYS A 50 -2.96 6.01 -9.29
C LYS A 50 -4.37 5.50 -8.97
N GLN A 51 -4.86 4.53 -9.74
CA GLN A 51 -6.20 3.97 -9.53
C GLN A 51 -6.15 2.86 -8.49
N ARG A 52 -7.01 2.95 -7.47
CA ARG A 52 -7.11 1.93 -6.42
C ARG A 52 -7.52 0.56 -6.97
N ALA A 53 -8.36 0.53 -8.00
CA ALA A 53 -8.78 -0.69 -8.66
C ALA A 53 -7.58 -1.46 -9.27
N ASP A 54 -6.74 -0.76 -10.03
CA ASP A 54 -5.51 -1.33 -10.60
C ASP A 54 -4.58 -1.84 -9.51
N MET A 55 -4.32 -1.03 -8.47
CA MET A 55 -3.47 -1.43 -7.35
C MET A 55 -3.97 -2.71 -6.68
N SER A 56 -5.29 -2.84 -6.49
CA SER A 56 -5.90 -4.04 -5.92
C SER A 56 -5.66 -5.28 -6.79
N ILE A 57 -5.75 -5.16 -8.11
CA ILE A 57 -5.45 -6.25 -9.04
C ILE A 57 -3.97 -6.62 -8.95
N GLY A 58 -3.08 -5.62 -8.95
CA GLY A 58 -1.63 -5.84 -8.82
C GLY A 58 -1.25 -6.57 -7.52
N VAL A 59 -1.82 -6.16 -6.38
CA VAL A 59 -1.64 -6.84 -5.09
C VAL A 59 -2.17 -8.27 -5.13
N GLY A 60 -3.30 -8.51 -5.79
CA GLY A 60 -3.85 -9.86 -6.01
C GLY A 60 -2.87 -10.77 -6.76
N LEU A 61 -2.33 -10.29 -7.89
CA LEU A 61 -1.35 -11.05 -8.68
C LEU A 61 -0.05 -11.31 -7.90
N LEU A 62 0.45 -10.33 -7.13
CA LEU A 62 1.60 -10.54 -6.24
C LEU A 62 1.32 -11.58 -5.15
N THR A 63 0.09 -11.63 -4.64
CA THR A 63 -0.33 -12.62 -3.64
C THR A 63 -0.35 -14.03 -4.23
N GLU A 64 -0.81 -14.18 -5.48
CA GLU A 64 -0.73 -15.45 -6.20
C GLU A 64 0.71 -15.92 -6.34
N ILE A 65 1.61 -15.04 -6.80
CA ILE A 65 3.04 -15.36 -6.95
C ILE A 65 3.65 -15.77 -5.62
N TYR A 66 3.37 -15.02 -4.55
CA TYR A 66 3.84 -15.35 -3.20
C TYR A 66 3.42 -16.76 -2.77
N ARG A 67 2.21 -17.20 -3.13
CA ARG A 67 1.72 -18.54 -2.80
C ARG A 67 2.36 -19.63 -3.67
N SER A 68 2.45 -19.41 -4.98
CA SER A 68 2.83 -20.42 -5.97
C SER A 68 4.34 -20.54 -6.23
N ASP A 69 5.14 -19.53 -5.91
CA ASP A 69 6.58 -19.49 -6.21
C ASP A 69 7.41 -19.23 -4.93
N PRO A 70 7.73 -20.30 -4.15
CA PRO A 70 8.47 -20.16 -2.90
C PRO A 70 9.81 -19.42 -3.02
N PRO A 71 10.65 -19.65 -4.06
CA PRO A 71 11.87 -18.87 -4.28
C PRO A 71 11.65 -17.34 -4.35
N ARG A 72 10.54 -16.88 -4.92
CA ARG A 72 10.23 -15.44 -5.06
C ARG A 72 9.53 -14.81 -3.86
N ARG A 73 9.16 -15.58 -2.84
CA ARG A 73 8.44 -15.07 -1.66
C ARG A 73 9.14 -13.90 -0.98
N ARG A 74 10.46 -13.97 -0.86
CA ARG A 74 11.29 -12.94 -0.23
C ARG A 74 11.05 -11.56 -0.86
N GLU A 75 11.13 -11.48 -2.17
CA GLU A 75 10.93 -10.23 -2.91
C GLU A 75 9.45 -9.85 -2.90
N CYS A 76 8.54 -10.80 -3.07
CA CYS A 76 7.10 -10.55 -3.03
C CYS A 76 6.64 -9.90 -1.71
N LEU A 77 7.23 -10.24 -0.56
CA LEU A 77 6.91 -9.59 0.71
C LEU A 77 7.09 -8.07 0.64
N TYR A 78 8.18 -7.61 0.04
CA TYR A 78 8.44 -6.17 -0.12
C TYR A 78 7.39 -5.51 -1.02
N TYR A 79 7.11 -6.10 -2.19
CA TYR A 79 6.14 -5.55 -3.14
C TYR A 79 4.70 -5.59 -2.63
N LEU A 80 4.32 -6.64 -1.89
CA LEU A 80 3.02 -6.72 -1.20
C LEU A 80 2.90 -5.63 -0.14
N SER A 81 3.92 -5.47 0.70
CA SER A 81 3.94 -4.41 1.70
C SER A 81 3.77 -3.03 1.07
N LEU A 82 4.49 -2.78 -0.02
CA LEU A 82 4.47 -1.50 -0.71
C LEU A 82 3.12 -1.21 -1.39
N GLY A 83 2.52 -2.23 -2.02
CA GLY A 83 1.19 -2.13 -2.61
C GLY A 83 0.10 -1.84 -1.56
N HIS A 84 0.13 -2.56 -0.44
CA HIS A 84 -0.78 -2.30 0.68
C HIS A 84 -0.58 -0.90 1.28
N TYR A 85 0.68 -0.46 1.45
CA TYR A 85 0.99 0.89 1.92
C TYR A 85 0.41 1.97 1.01
N LYS A 86 0.59 1.85 -0.32
CA LYS A 86 0.01 2.80 -1.29
C LYS A 86 -1.52 2.83 -1.25
N MET A 87 -2.15 1.71 -0.93
CA MET A 87 -3.59 1.63 -0.73
C MET A 87 -4.04 2.13 0.65
N GLY A 88 -3.15 2.57 1.54
CA GLY A 88 -3.48 2.95 2.91
C GLY A 88 -3.87 1.76 3.79
N ASN A 89 -3.63 0.53 3.35
CA ASN A 89 -3.87 -0.68 4.13
C ASN A 89 -2.65 -0.92 5.04
N TYR A 90 -2.49 -0.07 6.06
CA TYR A 90 -1.26 -0.03 6.85
C TYR A 90 -1.02 -1.28 7.69
N ASP A 91 -2.07 -1.98 8.13
CA ASP A 91 -1.96 -3.21 8.91
C ASP A 91 -1.34 -4.35 8.08
N GLU A 92 -1.86 -4.59 6.87
CA GLU A 92 -1.27 -5.55 5.94
C GLU A 92 0.13 -5.14 5.51
N ALA A 93 0.36 -3.85 5.24
CA ALA A 93 1.68 -3.35 4.89
C ALA A 93 2.70 -3.67 5.99
N ARG A 94 2.38 -3.33 7.25
CA ARG A 94 3.23 -3.62 8.41
C ARG A 94 3.49 -5.11 8.54
N ARG A 95 2.46 -5.95 8.40
CA ARG A 95 2.57 -7.41 8.52
C ARG A 95 3.54 -7.99 7.50
N PHE A 96 3.42 -7.64 6.22
CA PHE A 96 4.31 -8.15 5.19
C PHE A 96 5.74 -7.62 5.35
N ASN A 97 5.91 -6.35 5.70
CA ASN A 97 7.24 -5.76 5.90
C ASN A 97 7.97 -6.38 7.11
N ALA A 98 7.24 -6.64 8.20
CA ALA A 98 7.80 -7.26 9.39
C ALA A 98 8.37 -8.66 9.09
N LEU A 99 7.67 -9.46 8.29
CA LEU A 99 8.16 -10.78 7.85
C LEU A 99 9.45 -10.69 7.02
N LEU A 100 9.62 -9.60 6.26
CA LEU A 100 10.86 -9.36 5.52
C LEU A 100 11.99 -8.93 6.45
N ILE A 101 11.74 -7.99 7.36
CA ILE A 101 12.72 -7.49 8.33
C ILE A 101 13.20 -8.60 9.27
N GLU A 102 12.32 -9.51 9.69
CA GLU A 102 12.69 -10.67 10.52
C GLU A 102 13.75 -11.53 9.84
N ARG A 103 13.68 -11.66 8.50
CA ARG A 103 14.64 -12.44 7.70
C ARG A 103 15.86 -11.63 7.29
N GLU A 104 15.68 -10.34 7.04
CA GLU A 104 16.71 -9.42 6.54
C GLU A 104 16.73 -8.13 7.36
N PRO A 105 17.23 -8.18 8.61
CA PRO A 105 17.16 -7.05 9.52
C PRO A 105 17.93 -5.83 9.03
N ASN A 106 18.95 -6.03 8.18
CA ASN A 106 19.79 -4.97 7.61
C ASN A 106 19.28 -4.45 6.25
N ASN A 107 18.07 -4.85 5.82
CA ASN A 107 17.49 -4.41 4.55
C ASN A 107 17.01 -2.95 4.65
N LEU A 108 17.79 -2.03 4.09
CA LEU A 108 17.54 -0.59 4.17
C LEU A 108 16.21 -0.18 3.53
N GLN A 109 15.81 -0.86 2.44
CA GLN A 109 14.54 -0.60 1.78
C GLN A 109 13.36 -0.98 2.69
N ALA A 110 13.41 -2.15 3.32
CA ALA A 110 12.37 -2.61 4.25
C ALA A 110 12.31 -1.70 5.49
N GLN A 111 13.46 -1.28 6.04
CA GLN A 111 13.50 -0.32 7.15
C GLN A 111 12.91 1.04 6.76
N SER A 112 13.26 1.55 5.58
CA SER A 112 12.72 2.81 5.06
C SER A 112 11.20 2.73 4.87
N LEU A 113 10.70 1.64 4.29
CA LEU A 113 9.27 1.38 4.14
C LEU A 113 8.57 1.28 5.50
N ASN A 114 9.21 0.67 6.50
CA ASN A 114 8.67 0.59 7.85
C ASN A 114 8.43 2.00 8.44
N GLN A 115 9.39 2.90 8.29
CA GLN A 115 9.25 4.29 8.75
C GLN A 115 8.11 5.02 8.03
N LEU A 116 7.91 4.75 6.74
CA LEU A 116 6.80 5.33 5.97
C LEU A 116 5.45 4.80 6.47
N ILE A 117 5.34 3.50 6.72
CA ILE A 117 4.13 2.88 7.27
C ILE A 117 3.80 3.49 8.64
N GLU A 118 4.77 3.57 9.56
CA GLU A 118 4.54 4.16 10.89
C GLU A 118 4.10 5.62 10.82
N LYS A 119 4.67 6.41 9.90
CA LYS A 119 4.23 7.79 9.65
C LYS A 119 2.79 7.85 9.11
N GLY A 120 2.42 6.91 8.24
CA GLY A 120 1.05 6.77 7.72
C GLY A 120 0.04 6.49 8.82
N VAL A 121 0.31 5.47 9.64
CA VAL A 121 -0.52 5.10 10.80
C VAL A 121 -0.68 6.26 11.78
N ALA A 122 0.42 6.93 12.13
CA ALA A 122 0.39 8.08 13.04
C ALA A 122 -0.49 9.21 12.49
N ARG A 123 -0.37 9.52 11.19
CA ARG A 123 -1.17 10.55 10.53
C ARG A 123 -2.67 10.26 10.62
N GLU A 124 -3.10 9.03 10.34
CA GLU A 124 -4.51 8.65 10.46
C GLU A 124 -5.02 8.75 11.90
N GLY A 125 -4.21 8.34 12.88
CA GLY A 125 -4.52 8.51 14.31
C GLY A 125 -4.71 9.98 14.71
N TYR A 126 -3.84 10.88 14.23
CA TYR A 126 -3.97 12.32 14.48
C TYR A 126 -5.23 12.93 13.86
N ILE A 127 -5.59 12.53 12.63
CA ILE A 127 -6.82 12.99 11.97
C ILE A 127 -8.05 12.57 12.80
N GLY A 128 -8.09 11.33 13.28
CA GLY A 128 -9.19 10.85 14.14
C GLY A 128 -9.30 11.63 15.45
N MET A 129 -8.17 11.89 16.12
CA MET A 129 -8.14 12.67 17.37
C MET A 129 -8.59 14.13 17.16
N ALA A 130 -8.16 14.77 16.07
CA ALA A 130 -8.55 16.14 15.76
C ALA A 130 -10.06 16.30 15.54
N LEU A 131 -10.68 15.34 14.86
CA LEU A 131 -12.13 15.31 14.65
C LEU A 131 -12.91 15.22 15.97
N ILE A 132 -12.49 14.32 16.87
CA ILE A 132 -13.13 14.16 18.19
C ILE A 132 -12.92 15.41 19.07
N GLY A 133 -11.69 15.92 19.13
CA GLY A 133 -11.36 17.10 19.93
C GLY A 133 -12.11 18.36 19.46
N GLY A 134 -12.22 18.57 18.15
CA GLY A 134 -12.97 19.68 17.57
C GLY A 134 -14.47 19.60 17.85
N ALA A 135 -15.08 18.43 17.66
CA ALA A 135 -16.51 18.22 17.92
C ALA A 135 -16.85 18.42 19.42
N ALA A 136 -16.04 17.86 20.32
CA ALA A 136 -16.23 18.01 21.76
C ALA A 136 -16.09 19.47 22.22
N ALA A 137 -15.10 20.21 21.70
CA ALA A 137 -14.91 21.62 22.05
C ALA A 137 -16.09 22.49 21.60
N VAL A 138 -16.60 22.29 20.37
CA VAL A 138 -17.76 23.04 19.85
C VAL A 138 -19.02 22.74 20.66
N ALA A 139 -19.29 21.46 20.96
CA ALA A 139 -20.41 21.07 21.80
C ALA A 139 -20.33 21.69 23.21
N SER A 140 -19.14 21.67 23.82
CA SER A 140 -18.90 22.25 25.15
C SER A 140 -19.17 23.76 25.16
N ILE A 141 -18.68 24.50 24.17
CA ILE A 141 -18.89 25.94 24.04
C ILE A 141 -20.38 26.26 23.81
N ALA A 142 -21.06 25.50 22.96
CA ALA A 142 -22.48 25.68 22.68
C ALA A 142 -23.36 25.46 23.92
N ILE A 143 -23.09 24.38 24.68
CA ILE A 143 -23.81 24.07 25.94
C ILE A 143 -23.55 25.18 26.97
N ALA A 144 -22.29 25.59 27.16
CA ALA A 144 -21.95 26.67 28.08
C ALA A 144 -22.62 28.01 27.69
N GLY A 145 -22.68 28.32 26.39
CA GLY A 145 -23.37 29.50 25.87
C GLY A 145 -24.88 29.49 26.12
N LEU A 146 -25.55 28.35 25.91
CA LEU A 146 -26.98 28.17 26.19
C LEU A 146 -27.29 28.30 27.69
N MET A 147 -26.48 27.67 28.56
CA MET A 147 -26.65 27.78 30.02
C MET A 147 -26.47 29.21 30.53
N ARG A 148 -25.53 29.98 29.94
CA ARG A 148 -25.29 31.38 30.33
C ARG A 148 -26.43 32.31 29.89
N ARG A 149 -27.13 31.97 28.80
CA ARG A 149 -28.26 32.75 28.28
C ARG A 149 -29.57 32.51 29.05
N GLY A 150 -29.78 31.32 29.61
CA GLY A 150 -30.96 31.01 30.45
C GLY A 150 -30.86 31.48 31.91
N ARG A 151 -29.71 32.06 32.32
CA ARG A 151 -29.47 32.60 33.67
C ARG A 151 -29.57 34.13 33.77
N ARG A 152 -29.91 34.82 32.67
CA ARG A 152 -30.25 36.24 32.62
C ARG A 152 -31.74 36.39 32.34
#